data_AF-A0A3L6JKY6-F1
#
_entry.id   AF-A0A3L6JKY6-F1
#
_cell.length_a   1.000
_cell.length_b   1.000
_cell.length_c   1.000
_cell.angle_alpha   90.00
_cell.angle_beta   90.00
_cell.angle_gamma   90.00
#
_symmetry.space_group_name_H-M   'P 1'
#
loop_
_entity.id
_entity.type
_entity.pdbx_description
1 polymer ?
#
loop_
_entity_poly.entity_id
_entity_poly.type
_entity_poly.pdbx_seq_one_letter_code
_entity_poly.pdbx_strand_id
1 'polypeptide(L)' 'MTHYFKNSRMVDLFSELGIEITKENRDTIDEIVHDMLSVDYPNTAAAWKLIRKKLDSDDCEGFKKRLKDTVSRLGPAR' A
#
# COMPACT_ATOMS: atom_id res chain seq x y z
N MET A 1 0.10 -14.56 3.87
CA MET A 1 1.58 -14.72 3.81
C MET A 1 2.16 -13.45 3.19
N THR A 2 2.66 -12.54 4.01
CA THR A 2 3.06 -11.15 3.66
C THR A 2 4.44 -11.10 2.96
N HIS A 3 4.62 -11.83 1.85
CA HIS A 3 5.96 -12.09 1.29
C HIS A 3 6.48 -11.00 0.34
N TYR A 4 5.70 -9.95 0.09
CA TYR A 4 6.02 -8.87 -0.84
C TYR A 4 6.48 -7.58 -0.18
N PHE A 5 6.35 -7.44 1.15
CA PHE A 5 7.09 -6.39 1.87
C PHE A 5 8.62 -6.64 1.84
N LYS A 6 9.07 -7.82 1.40
CA LYS A 6 10.48 -8.02 0.99
C LYS A 6 10.81 -7.38 -0.37
N ASN A 7 9.80 -7.04 -1.16
CA ASN A 7 9.99 -6.43 -2.47
C ASN A 7 10.30 -4.95 -2.24
N SER A 8 11.57 -4.56 -2.39
CA SER A 8 12.05 -3.21 -2.09
C SER A 8 11.21 -2.12 -2.72
N ARG A 9 10.61 -2.35 -3.89
CA ARG A 9 9.76 -1.37 -4.59
C ARG A 9 8.49 -0.95 -3.84
N MET A 10 7.87 -1.84 -3.06
CA MET A 10 6.71 -1.46 -2.25
C MET A 10 7.16 -0.61 -1.07
N VAL A 11 8.18 -1.09 -0.36
CA VAL A 11 8.77 -0.37 0.78
C VAL A 11 9.26 1.01 0.35
N ASP A 12 9.88 1.11 -0.84
CA ASP A 12 10.36 2.36 -1.42
C ASP A 12 9.20 3.33 -1.70
N LEU A 13 8.10 2.86 -2.28
CA LEU A 13 6.90 3.69 -2.49
C LEU A 13 6.32 4.19 -1.16
N PHE A 14 6.18 3.32 -0.16
CA PHE A 14 5.68 3.72 1.15
C PHE A 14 6.65 4.70 1.83
N SER A 15 7.95 4.46 1.72
CA SER A 15 9.01 5.35 2.20
C SER A 15 8.97 6.72 1.52
N GLU A 16 8.79 6.79 0.19
CA GLU A 16 8.57 8.03 -0.56
C GLU A 16 7.33 8.80 -0.06
N LEU A 17 6.30 8.08 0.40
CA LEU A 17 5.09 8.66 0.98
C LEU A 17 5.27 9.11 2.44
N GLY A 18 6.40 8.76 3.06
CA GLY A 18 6.68 8.96 4.49
C GLY A 18 5.94 7.98 5.39
N ILE A 19 5.63 6.78 4.88
CA ILE A 19 4.98 5.69 5.60
C ILE A 19 6.05 4.64 5.91
N GLU A 20 6.36 4.49 7.20
CA GLU A 20 7.34 3.50 7.64
C GLU A 20 6.64 2.14 7.87
N ILE A 21 7.09 1.11 7.15
CA ILE A 21 6.50 -0.23 7.27
C ILE A 21 7.25 -1.02 8.35
N THR A 22 6.58 -1.20 9.49
CA THR A 22 7.06 -2.03 10.60
C THR A 22 6.43 -3.43 10.55
N LYS A 23 6.97 -4.38 11.31
CA LYS A 23 6.38 -5.73 11.41
C LYS A 23 4.97 -5.74 12.00
N GLU A 24 4.63 -4.76 12.83
CA GLU A 24 3.32 -4.60 13.44
C GLU A 24 2.33 -3.96 12.47
N ASN A 25 2.75 -2.94 11.72
CA ASN A 25 1.86 -2.20 10.81
C ASN A 25 1.72 -2.85 9.43
N ARG A 26 2.65 -3.73 9.03
CA ARG A 26 2.62 -4.33 7.70
C ARG A 26 1.32 -5.08 7.40
N ASP A 27 0.72 -5.73 8.40
CA ASP A 27 -0.50 -6.52 8.21
C ASP A 27 -1.69 -5.60 7.98
N THR A 28 -1.81 -4.54 8.78
CA THR A 28 -2.80 -3.48 8.58
C THR A 28 -2.64 -2.80 7.22
N ILE A 29 -1.41 -2.47 6.81
CA ILE A 29 -1.16 -1.86 5.50
C ILE A 29 -1.51 -2.83 4.37
N ASP A 30 -1.23 -4.12 4.54
CA ASP A 30 -1.61 -5.20 3.60
C ASP A 30 -3.12 -5.23 3.40
N GLU A 31 -3.89 -5.23 4.48
CA GLU A 31 -5.35 -5.24 4.46
C GLU A 31 -5.91 -3.97 3.82
N ILE A 32 -5.41 -2.80 4.20
CA ILE A 32 -5.82 -1.50 3.63
C ILE A 32 -5.58 -1.46 2.12
N VAL A 33 -4.42 -1.96 1.67
CA VAL A 33 -4.08 -1.97 0.24
C VAL A 33 -5.01 -2.93 -0.52
N HIS A 34 -5.29 -4.10 0.04
CA HIS A 34 -6.22 -5.06 -0.58
C HIS A 34 -7.65 -4.51 -0.63
N ASP A 35 -8.11 -3.87 0.45
CA ASP A 35 -9.43 -3.21 0.55
C ASP A 35 -9.54 -2.05 -0.46
N MET A 36 -8.55 -1.15 -0.47
CA MET A 36 -8.51 0.00 -1.39
C MET A 36 -8.51 -0.43 -2.86
N LEU A 37 -7.84 -1.53 -3.18
CA LEU A 37 -7.76 -2.04 -4.55
C LEU A 37 -8.90 -3.02 -4.87
N SER A 38 -9.72 -3.37 -3.88
CA SER A 38 -10.76 -4.40 -3.94
C SER A 38 -10.24 -5.69 -4.59
N VAL A 39 -9.04 -6.12 -4.19
CA VAL A 39 -8.38 -7.33 -4.71
C VAL A 39 -8.57 -8.45 -3.71
N ASP A 40 -9.02 -9.61 -4.18
CA ASP A 40 -9.13 -10.82 -3.37
C ASP A 40 -7.80 -11.20 -2.73
N TYR A 41 -7.78 -11.25 -1.40
CA TYR A 41 -6.68 -11.84 -0.65
C TYR A 41 -6.61 -13.35 -0.93
N PRO A 42 -5.41 -13.95 -1.12
CA PRO A 42 -4.06 -13.40 -0.95
C PRO A 42 -3.37 -12.98 -2.28
N ASN A 43 -4.07 -12.31 -3.19
CA ASN A 43 -3.57 -12.03 -4.53
C ASN A 43 -2.78 -10.73 -4.64
N THR A 44 -1.65 -10.65 -3.93
CA THR A 44 -0.81 -9.46 -3.92
C THR A 44 -0.27 -9.06 -5.29
N ALA A 45 0.10 -10.03 -6.13
CA ALA A 45 0.65 -9.71 -7.45
C ALA A 45 -0.36 -8.90 -8.28
N ALA A 46 -1.66 -9.16 -8.11
CA ALA A 46 -2.72 -8.38 -8.71
C ALA A 46 -2.80 -6.97 -8.10
N ALA A 47 -2.75 -6.85 -6.78
CA ALA A 47 -2.71 -5.57 -6.09
C ALA A 47 -1.53 -4.69 -6.57
N TRP A 48 -0.31 -5.23 -6.64
CA TRP A 48 0.86 -4.47 -7.09
C TRP A 48 0.79 -4.06 -8.56
N LYS A 49 0.25 -4.93 -9.44
CA LYS A 49 -0.02 -4.56 -10.83
C LYS A 49 -0.98 -3.38 -10.93
N LEU A 50 -2.02 -3.35 -10.09
CA LEU A 50 -2.97 -2.24 -10.04
C LEU A 50 -2.33 -0.97 -9.50
N ILE A 51 -1.57 -1.05 -8.40
CA ILE A 51 -0.83 0.10 -7.85
C ILE A 51 0.06 0.69 -8.94
N ARG A 52 0.87 -0.14 -9.59
CA ARG A 52 1.75 0.32 -10.66
C ARG A 52 0.98 0.95 -11.82
N LYS A 53 -0.18 0.40 -12.20
CA LYS A 53 -1.04 0.99 -13.22
C LYS A 53 -1.61 2.35 -12.80
N LYS A 54 -1.94 2.53 -11.51
CA LYS A 54 -2.36 3.84 -10.96
C LYS A 54 -1.18 4.82 -10.88
N LEU A 55 0.01 4.36 -10.51
CA LEU A 55 1.22 5.18 -10.44
C LEU A 55 1.75 5.61 -11.81
N ASP A 56 1.48 4.82 -12.86
CA ASP A 56 1.84 5.12 -14.25
C ASP A 56 0.79 6.01 -14.95
N SER A 57 -0.36 6.23 -14.30
CA SER A 57 -1.41 7.14 -14.79
C SER A 57 -1.17 8.57 -14.27
N ASP A 58 -1.75 9.57 -14.94
CA ASP A 58 -1.74 10.97 -14.51
C ASP A 58 -2.24 11.19 -13.06
N ASP A 59 -3.08 10.28 -12.53
CA ASP A 59 -3.62 10.34 -11.16
C ASP A 59 -2.67 9.76 -10.09
N CYS A 60 -1.39 9.53 -10.41
CA CYS A 60 -0.39 8.98 -9.49
C CYS A 60 -0.35 9.72 -8.15
N GLU A 61 -0.34 11.05 -8.17
CA GLU A 61 -0.36 11.87 -6.95
C GLU A 61 -1.65 11.73 -6.16
N GLY A 62 -2.80 11.63 -6.83
CA GLY A 62 -4.11 11.42 -6.21
C GLY A 62 -4.18 10.08 -5.49
N PHE A 63 -3.70 9.03 -6.14
CA PHE A 63 -3.58 7.69 -5.55
C PHE A 63 -2.62 7.68 -4.35
N LYS A 64 -1.43 8.26 -4.50
CA LYS A 64 -0.43 8.41 -3.44
C LYS A 64 -1.02 9.13 -2.20
N LYS A 65 -1.75 10.22 -2.42
CA LYS A 65 -2.40 11.01 -1.37
C LYS A 65 -3.51 10.24 -0.68
N ARG A 66 -4.36 9.51 -1.43
CA ARG A 66 -5.41 8.65 -0.87
C ARG A 66 -4.84 7.48 -0.08
N LEU A 67 -3.80 6.82 -0.58
CA LEU A 67 -3.11 5.75 0.11
C LEU A 67 -2.55 6.25 1.44
N LYS A 68 -1.88 7.40 1.42
CA LYS A 68 -1.37 8.06 2.63
C LYS A 68 -2.48 8.45 3.60
N ASP A 69 -3.56 9.07 3.13
CA ASP A 69 -4.72 9.46 3.96
C ASP A 69 -5.35 8.23 4.61
N THR A 70 -5.56 7.17 3.84
CA THR A 70 -6.19 5.94 4.32
C THR A 70 -5.32 5.23 5.35
N VAL A 71 -4.02 5.10 5.07
CA VAL A 71 -3.06 4.52 6.03
C VAL A 71 -2.94 5.39 7.28
N SER A 72 -2.91 6.72 7.15
CA SER A 72 -2.88 7.65 8.29
C SER A 72 -4.18 7.65 9.11
N ARG A 73 -5.32 7.31 8.50
CA ARG A 73 -6.62 7.22 9.17
C ARG A 73 -6.83 5.86 9.84
N LEU A 74 -6.22 4.81 9.30
CA LEU A 74 -6.39 3.43 9.77
C LEU A 74 -5.18 2.91 10.57
N GLY A 75 -4.09 3.67 10.72
CA GLY A 75 -2.97 3.30 11.59
C GLY A 75 -2.19 4.46 12.22
N PRO A 76 -1.63 4.28 13.43
CA PRO A 76 -2.34 3.86 14.64
C PRO A 76 -3.09 5.05 15.25
N ALA A 77 -4.34 4.83 15.64
CA ALA A 77 -4.99 5.69 16.62
C ALA A 77 -4.30 5.48 17.97
N ARG A 78 -3.41 6.42 18.32
CA ARG A 78 -2.80 6.66 19.65
C ARG A 78 -1.77 5.64 20.15
#